data_AF-A0A377C5B9-F1
#
_entry.id   AF-A0A377C5B9-F1
#
_cell.length_a   1.000
_cell.length_b   1.000
_cell.length_c   1.000
_cell.angle_alpha   90.00
_cell.angle_beta   90.00
_cell.angle_gamma   90.00
#
_symmetry.space_group_name_H-M   'P 1'
#
loop_
_entity.id
_entity.type
_entity.pdbx_description
1 polymer ?
#
loop_
_entity_poly.entity_id
_entity_poly.type
_entity_poly.pdbx_seq_one_letter_code
_entity_poly.pdbx_strand_id
1 'polypeptide(L)'
;MFFVDWTGTKERVGTPKKAWPKHVYAPYVDFTLNTIPDLAALAKNHNVNHFTLAFVVSKDANTCLPTWGTAYGMQNYAQYSKIKALREAGGDVMLSIGGANNAPLAASCKNVDDLMQHYYDIVDT
;
A
#
# COMPACT_ATOMS: atom_id res chain seq x y z
N MET A 1 -12.09 -13.48 13.83
CA MET A 1 -11.61 -12.97 12.54
C MET A 1 -11.84 -11.48 12.50
N PHE A 2 -10.79 -10.68 12.26
CA PHE A 2 -10.94 -9.24 12.09
C PHE A 2 -11.07 -8.97 10.59
N PHE A 3 -12.19 -8.37 10.19
CA PHE A 3 -12.46 -8.06 8.79
C PHE A 3 -12.01 -6.63 8.49
N VAL A 4 -11.33 -6.44 7.37
CA VAL A 4 -11.11 -5.12 6.79
C VAL A 4 -12.19 -4.89 5.75
N ASP A 5 -12.92 -3.80 5.89
CA ASP A 5 -13.81 -3.35 4.83
C ASP A 5 -12.98 -2.67 3.73
N TRP A 6 -12.81 -3.38 2.63
CA TRP A 6 -12.10 -2.90 1.44
C TRP A 6 -13.01 -2.17 0.46
N THR A 7 -14.32 -2.07 0.73
CA THR A 7 -15.30 -1.46 -0.18
C THR A 7 -14.86 -0.06 -0.60
N GLY A 8 -14.77 0.17 -1.91
CA GLY A 8 -14.38 1.46 -2.47
C GLY A 8 -12.86 1.70 -2.54
N THR A 9 -12.01 0.77 -2.08
CA THR A 9 -10.54 0.95 -2.08
C THR A 9 -10.01 1.02 -3.50
N LYS A 10 -10.36 0.05 -4.36
CA LYS A 10 -10.04 0.03 -5.79
C LYS A 10 -10.32 1.34 -6.50
N GLU A 11 -11.50 1.93 -6.30
CA GLU A 11 -11.92 3.18 -6.95
C GLU A 11 -11.12 4.39 -6.43
N ARG A 12 -10.72 4.36 -5.15
CA ARG A 12 -9.91 5.39 -4.51
C ARG A 12 -8.45 5.36 -4.95
N VAL A 13 -7.88 4.16 -5.17
CA VAL A 13 -6.51 4.00 -5.66
C VAL A 13 -6.43 4.03 -7.19
N GLY A 14 -7.54 3.81 -7.90
CA GLY A 14 -7.59 3.75 -9.36
C GLY A 14 -6.90 2.51 -9.95
N THR A 15 -6.97 2.33 -11.26
CA THR A 15 -6.35 1.19 -11.96
C THR A 15 -5.08 1.63 -12.69
N PRO A 16 -3.97 0.89 -12.59
CA PRO A 16 -2.78 1.19 -13.39
C PRO A 16 -3.08 1.08 -14.89
N LYS A 17 -2.60 2.07 -15.65
CA LYS A 17 -2.87 2.17 -17.10
C LYS A 17 -1.87 1.37 -17.95
N LYS A 18 -0.76 0.94 -17.37
CA LYS A 18 0.35 0.28 -18.06
C LYS A 18 0.86 -0.89 -17.23
N ALA A 19 1.34 -1.94 -17.91
CA ALA A 19 2.04 -3.01 -17.25
C ALA A 19 3.40 -2.53 -16.70
N TRP A 20 3.87 -3.19 -15.65
CA TRP A 20 5.18 -2.90 -15.07
C TRP A 20 6.31 -3.21 -16.06
N PRO A 21 7.32 -2.34 -16.19
CA PRO A 21 8.45 -2.58 -17.07
C PRO A 21 9.36 -3.67 -16.51
N LYS A 22 10.11 -4.36 -17.39
CA LYS A 22 11.08 -5.41 -16.99
C LYS A 22 12.20 -4.87 -16.09
N HIS A 23 12.55 -3.60 -16.26
CA HIS A 23 13.50 -2.89 -15.43
C HIS A 23 12.80 -1.66 -14.86
N VAL A 24 12.77 -1.55 -13.54
CA VAL A 24 12.02 -0.51 -12.83
C VAL A 24 12.87 0.08 -11.72
N TYR A 25 12.82 1.40 -11.57
CA TYR A 25 13.26 2.10 -10.38
C TYR A 25 12.02 2.48 -9.58
N ALA A 26 11.87 1.91 -8.38
CA ALA A 26 10.73 2.12 -7.49
C ALA A 26 11.24 2.46 -6.08
N PRO A 27 11.53 3.74 -5.78
CA PRO A 27 11.99 4.12 -4.45
C PRO A 27 10.90 3.92 -3.40
N TYR A 28 11.33 3.70 -2.17
CA TYR A 28 10.44 3.61 -1.02
C TYR A 28 9.84 4.97 -0.66
N VAL A 29 8.56 4.98 -0.35
CA VAL A 29 7.84 6.13 0.21
C VAL A 29 7.23 5.68 1.53
N ASP A 30 7.62 6.34 2.62
CA ASP A 30 6.90 6.19 3.88
C ASP A 30 5.51 6.81 3.72
N PHE A 31 4.53 5.93 3.54
CA PHE A 31 3.15 6.26 3.26
C PHE A 31 2.37 6.54 4.54
N THR A 32 3.06 6.71 5.67
CA THR A 32 2.49 7.10 6.97
C THR A 32 2.83 8.55 7.35
N LEU A 33 3.69 9.22 6.57
CA LEU A 33 4.07 10.60 6.85
C LEU A 33 2.91 11.57 6.61
N ASN A 34 2.84 12.61 7.43
CA ASN A 34 1.89 13.72 7.24
C ASN A 34 2.10 14.45 5.91
N THR A 35 3.34 14.46 5.41
CA THR A 35 3.70 15.09 4.14
C THR A 35 4.39 14.07 3.24
N ILE A 36 3.59 13.49 2.34
CA ILE A 36 4.07 12.56 1.31
C ILE A 36 4.32 13.36 0.02
N PRO A 37 5.43 13.10 -0.70
CA PRO A 37 5.71 13.72 -1.99
C PRO A 37 4.53 13.64 -2.97
N ASP A 38 4.46 14.58 -3.89
CA ASP A 38 3.52 14.50 -5.01
C ASP A 38 4.05 13.49 -6.05
N LEU A 39 3.56 12.26 -5.95
CA LEU A 39 3.98 11.15 -6.80
C LEU A 39 3.68 11.42 -8.28
N ALA A 40 2.57 12.10 -8.59
CA ALA A 40 2.20 12.42 -9.96
C ALA A 40 3.11 13.52 -10.55
N ALA A 41 3.49 14.51 -9.74
CA ALA A 41 4.47 15.52 -10.15
C ALA A 41 5.86 14.89 -10.36
N LEU A 42 6.29 13.98 -9.48
CA LEU A 42 7.54 13.22 -9.67
C LEU A 42 7.55 12.40 -10.96
N ALA A 43 6.42 11.75 -11.28
CA ALA A 43 6.27 11.01 -12.53
C ALA A 43 6.40 11.92 -13.76
N LYS A 44 5.75 13.09 -13.74
CA LYS A 44 5.75 14.05 -14.86
C LYS A 44 7.08 14.77 -15.04
N ASN A 45 7.68 15.23 -13.95
CA ASN A 45 8.80 16.17 -14.00
C ASN A 45 10.17 15.48 -13.90
N HIS A 46 10.23 14.28 -13.33
CA HIS A 46 11.48 13.59 -13.02
C HIS A 46 11.52 12.15 -13.55
N ASN A 47 10.48 11.69 -14.24
CA ASN A 47 10.36 10.32 -14.75
C ASN A 47 10.49 9.24 -13.66
N VAL A 48 10.20 9.59 -12.40
CA VAL A 48 10.07 8.63 -11.29
C VAL A 48 8.60 8.29 -11.14
N ASN A 49 8.19 7.20 -11.77
CA ASN A 49 6.77 6.86 -11.98
C ASN A 49 6.35 5.54 -11.33
N HIS A 50 7.26 4.82 -10.69
CA HIS A 50 6.94 3.67 -9.86
C HIS A 50 7.44 3.92 -8.44
N PHE A 51 6.70 3.46 -7.43
CA PHE A 51 7.06 3.64 -6.03
C PHE A 51 6.74 2.39 -5.21
N THR A 52 7.49 2.16 -4.14
CA THR A 52 7.18 1.13 -3.16
C THR A 52 6.63 1.81 -1.90
N LEU A 53 5.33 1.64 -1.63
CA LEU A 53 4.69 2.27 -0.48
C LEU A 53 4.94 1.43 0.78
N ALA A 54 5.46 2.08 1.81
CA ALA A 54 5.94 1.45 3.03
C ALA A 54 5.25 2.07 4.27
N PHE A 55 4.89 1.31 5.30
CA PHE A 55 4.78 -0.15 5.35
C PHE A 55 3.39 -0.56 5.80
N VAL A 56 2.90 -1.66 5.23
CA VAL A 56 1.74 -2.37 5.76
C VAL A 56 2.22 -3.33 6.85
N VAL A 57 1.66 -3.21 8.05
CA VAL A 57 2.02 -3.98 9.25
C VAL A 57 0.76 -4.46 9.96
N SER A 58 0.89 -5.42 10.88
CA SER A 58 -0.25 -5.74 11.75
C SER A 58 -0.52 -4.60 12.73
N LYS A 59 -1.80 -4.39 13.09
CA LYS A 59 -2.22 -3.41 14.10
C LYS A 59 -1.39 -3.48 15.40
N ASP A 60 -1.10 -4.69 15.85
CA ASP A 60 -0.17 -5.00 16.95
C ASP A 60 0.33 -6.45 16.81
N ALA A 61 1.23 -6.89 17.68
CA ALA A 61 1.87 -8.21 17.61
C ALA A 61 0.95 -9.42 17.75
N ASN A 62 -0.29 -9.23 18.23
CA ASN A 62 -1.25 -10.32 18.48
C ASN A 62 -2.52 -10.19 17.63
N THR A 63 -2.66 -9.10 16.87
CA THR A 63 -3.85 -8.83 16.06
C THR A 63 -3.54 -9.04 14.56
N CYS A 64 -4.12 -10.07 13.97
CA CYS A 64 -4.10 -10.30 12.51
C CYS A 64 -5.04 -9.30 11.81
N LEU A 65 -4.57 -8.07 11.64
CA LEU A 65 -5.29 -6.99 10.97
C LEU A 65 -4.28 -6.05 10.30
N PRO A 66 -4.27 -5.90 8.96
CA PRO A 66 -3.34 -5.01 8.28
C PRO A 66 -3.67 -3.53 8.57
N THR A 67 -2.63 -2.73 8.67
CA THR A 67 -2.66 -1.27 8.86
C THR A 67 -1.47 -0.62 8.16
N TRP A 68 -1.57 0.67 7.87
CA TRP A 68 -0.42 1.50 7.49
C TRP A 68 0.33 1.93 8.76
N GLY A 69 1.45 1.27 9.02
CA GLY A 69 2.36 1.56 10.15
C GLY A 69 1.71 1.64 11.53
N THR A 70 0.58 0.94 11.78
CA THR A 70 -0.29 1.08 12.98
C THR A 70 -1.02 2.42 13.13
N ALA A 71 -0.68 3.41 12.32
CA ALA A 71 -1.20 4.77 12.40
C ALA A 71 -2.54 4.93 11.67
N TYR A 72 -2.72 4.24 10.55
CA TYR A 72 -3.93 4.34 9.73
C TYR A 72 -4.48 2.96 9.37
N GLY A 73 -5.81 2.83 9.41
CA GLY A 73 -6.48 1.66 8.87
C GLY A 73 -6.33 1.56 7.35
N MET A 74 -6.59 0.38 6.79
CA MET A 74 -6.58 0.17 5.34
C MET A 74 -7.79 0.79 4.63
N GLN A 75 -8.90 1.00 5.36
CA GLN A 75 -10.13 1.57 4.85
C GLN A 75 -10.03 3.11 4.74
N ASN A 76 -10.53 3.68 3.63
CA ASN A 76 -10.73 5.13 3.46
C ASN A 76 -9.49 6.01 3.72
N TYR A 77 -8.28 5.48 3.49
CA TYR A 77 -7.07 6.26 3.74
C TYR A 77 -6.94 7.43 2.75
N ALA A 78 -6.79 8.65 3.27
CA ALA A 78 -6.83 9.87 2.48
C ALA A 78 -5.76 9.91 1.37
N GLN A 79 -4.61 9.27 1.61
CA GLN A 79 -3.48 9.28 0.69
C GLN A 79 -3.70 8.38 -0.54
N TYR A 80 -4.72 7.53 -0.57
CA TYR A 80 -5.06 6.74 -1.77
C TYR A 80 -5.33 7.59 -3.01
N SER A 81 -5.81 8.82 -2.82
CA SER A 81 -5.93 9.81 -3.90
C SER A 81 -4.59 10.10 -4.61
N LYS A 82 -3.45 10.02 -3.90
CA LYS A 82 -2.11 10.17 -4.50
C LYS A 82 -1.73 8.99 -5.39
N ILE A 83 -2.12 7.77 -5.00
CA ILE A 83 -1.93 6.56 -5.84
C ILE A 83 -2.74 6.70 -7.12
N LYS A 84 -4.00 7.14 -7.00
CA LYS A 84 -4.86 7.39 -8.16
C LYS A 84 -4.27 8.45 -9.09
N ALA A 85 -3.83 9.58 -8.56
CA ALA A 85 -3.20 10.63 -9.37
C ALA A 85 -1.94 10.13 -10.10
N LEU A 86 -1.12 9.30 -9.44
CA LEU A 86 0.04 8.66 -10.05
C LEU A 86 -0.37 7.71 -11.20
N ARG A 87 -1.35 6.84 -10.96
CA ARG A 87 -1.89 5.91 -11.98
C ARG A 87 -2.52 6.65 -13.15
N GLU A 88 -3.19 7.76 -12.90
CA GLU A 88 -3.71 8.66 -13.93
C GLU A 88 -2.60 9.29 -14.77
N ALA A 89 -1.46 9.61 -14.16
CA ALA A 89 -0.23 10.06 -14.82
C ALA A 89 0.57 8.93 -15.50
N GLY A 90 0.10 7.68 -15.40
CA GLY A 90 0.70 6.52 -16.08
C GLY A 90 1.80 5.80 -15.29
N GLY A 91 1.90 6.07 -13.98
CA GLY A 91 2.73 5.32 -13.04
C GLY A 91 1.97 4.22 -12.30
N ASP A 92 2.63 3.58 -11.34
CA ASP A 92 2.01 2.57 -10.46
C ASP A 92 2.77 2.40 -9.13
N VAL A 93 2.25 1.59 -8.22
CA VAL A 93 2.85 1.33 -6.91
C VAL A 93 2.95 -0.16 -6.58
N MET A 94 4.01 -0.51 -5.87
CA MET A 94 4.12 -1.76 -5.10
C MET A 94 3.84 -1.46 -3.64
N LEU A 95 3.38 -2.48 -2.90
CA LEU A 95 3.17 -2.39 -1.47
C LEU A 95 4.25 -3.19 -0.74
N SER A 96 4.85 -2.59 0.29
CA SER A 96 5.79 -3.27 1.16
C SER A 96 5.13 -3.65 2.48
N ILE A 97 5.21 -4.93 2.82
CA ILE A 97 4.68 -5.48 4.08
C ILE A 97 5.84 -5.71 5.04
N GLY A 98 5.70 -5.29 6.31
CA GLY A 98 6.74 -5.43 7.34
C GLY A 98 7.52 -4.13 7.57
N GLY A 99 8.83 -4.15 7.32
CA GLY A 99 9.73 -3.01 7.62
C GLY A 99 10.46 -3.16 8.95
N ALA A 100 11.16 -2.10 9.37
CA ALA A 100 12.03 -2.14 10.54
C ALA A 100 11.29 -2.09 11.89
N ASN A 101 10.10 -1.48 11.90
CA ASN A 101 9.30 -1.24 13.11
C ASN A 101 7.94 -1.94 13.02
N ASN A 102 7.32 -2.16 14.17
CA ASN A 102 6.05 -2.88 14.35
C ASN A 102 6.12 -4.36 13.98
N ALA A 103 5.04 -5.10 14.25
CA ALA A 103 4.95 -6.50 13.93
C ALA A 103 4.53 -6.71 12.46
N PRO A 104 5.21 -7.57 11.68
CA PRO A 104 4.74 -7.96 10.36
C PRO A 104 3.51 -8.86 10.46
N LEU A 105 2.61 -8.80 9.47
CA LEU A 105 1.41 -9.65 9.42
C LEU A 105 1.72 -11.14 9.59
N ALA A 106 2.81 -11.63 8.99
CA ALA A 106 3.21 -13.02 9.08
C ALA A 106 3.59 -13.48 10.50
N ALA A 107 3.97 -12.56 11.40
CA ALA A 107 4.24 -12.90 12.80
C ALA A 107 2.97 -12.84 13.67
N SER A 108 2.07 -11.92 13.37
CA SER A 108 0.86 -11.66 14.16
C SER A 108 -0.28 -12.63 13.82
N CYS A 109 -0.42 -13.02 12.56
CA CYS A 109 -1.43 -13.99 12.12
C CYS A 109 -1.05 -15.42 12.55
N LYS A 110 -1.95 -16.10 13.27
CA LYS A 110 -1.75 -17.48 13.76
C LYS A 110 -2.36 -18.55 12.84
N ASN A 111 -3.10 -18.12 11.82
CA ASN A 111 -3.66 -18.97 10.78
C ASN A 111 -3.09 -18.51 9.42
N VAL A 112 -2.62 -19.48 8.62
CA VAL A 112 -2.08 -19.24 7.28
C VAL A 112 -3.15 -18.78 6.30
N ASP A 113 -4.38 -19.29 6.42
CA ASP A 113 -5.49 -18.91 5.54
C ASP A 113 -5.87 -17.44 5.74
N ASP A 114 -5.89 -16.96 6.99
CA ASP A 114 -6.13 -15.56 7.32
C ASP A 114 -5.01 -14.66 6.74
N LEU A 115 -3.74 -15.11 6.86
CA LEU A 115 -2.60 -14.38 6.30
C LEU A 115 -2.68 -14.30 4.77
N MET A 116 -3.00 -15.42 4.12
CA MET A 116 -3.16 -15.50 2.68
C MET A 116 -4.25 -14.56 2.19
N GLN A 117 -5.42 -14.57 2.87
CA GLN A 117 -6.52 -13.69 2.52
C GLN A 117 -6.14 -12.22 2.65
N HIS A 118 -5.46 -11.83 3.74
CA HIS A 118 -5.00 -10.46 3.89
C HIS A 118 -4.01 -10.04 2.80
N TYR A 119 -3.06 -10.90 2.43
CA TYR A 119 -2.12 -10.60 1.34
C TYR A 119 -2.81 -10.48 -0.02
N TYR A 120 -3.81 -11.32 -0.28
CA TYR A 120 -4.64 -11.23 -1.46
C TYR A 120 -5.40 -9.89 -1.49
N ASP A 121 -6.13 -9.57 -0.43
CA ASP A 121 -6.96 -8.38 -0.37
C ASP A 121 -6.13 -7.10 -0.52
N ILE A 122 -4.97 -7.02 0.15
CA ILE A 122 -4.05 -5.88 0.04
C ILE A 122 -3.69 -5.55 -1.43
N VAL A 123 -3.66 -6.56 -2.30
CA VAL A 123 -3.27 -6.40 -3.71
C VAL A 123 -4.47 -6.27 -4.65
N ASP A 124 -5.54 -7.03 -4.43
CA ASP A 124 -6.63 -7.19 -5.41
C ASP A 124 -7.81 -6.22 -5.23
N THR A 125 -8.00 -5.69 -4.01
CA THR A 125 -9.18 -4.89 -3.62
C THR A 125 -8.99 -3.37 -3.70
#